data_AF-C3QV71-F1
#
_entry.id   AF-C3QV71-F1
#
_cell.length_a   1.000
_cell.length_b   1.000
_cell.length_c   1.000
_cell.angle_alpha   90.00
_cell.angle_beta   90.00
_cell.angle_gamma   90.00
#
_symmetry.space_group_name_H-M   'P 1'
#
loop_
_entity.id
_entity.type
_entity.pdbx_description
1 polymer ?
#
loop_
_entity_poly.entity_id
_entity_poly.type
_entity_poly.pdbx_seq_one_letter_code
_entity_poly.pdbx_strand_id
1 'polypeptide(L)'
;GYSYYSRGRFMIQYVYPFSFREYLSSNGVQLDKLWIYKNRSEVVRHFDTYFRFGGLPELLVAEGQEKRQWLSSLFNKIFFGDLVARYSIRNDMALKVLIRKLAESVKQPSSFTRLANLVSSTGKKITTDTIIDYLNYLEDTWIMFSLENYASKLADKVSNKKYYFMDNGILSLFLMDPETSL
;
A
#
# COMPACT_ATOMS: atom_id res chain seq x y z
N GLY A 1 13.67 -3.11 -5.53
CA GLY A 1 14.39 -2.23 -6.48
C GLY A 1 15.55 -2.97 -7.09
N TYR A 2 15.82 -2.78 -8.38
CA TYR A 2 17.03 -3.28 -9.06
C TYR A 2 17.82 -2.07 -9.60
N SER A 3 19.15 -2.11 -9.48
CA SER A 3 20.06 -1.02 -9.87
C SER A 3 21.02 -1.51 -10.97
N TYR A 4 21.16 -0.75 -12.05
CA TYR A 4 22.18 -0.99 -13.08
C TYR A 4 23.50 -0.33 -12.68
N TYR A 5 24.61 -1.08 -12.73
CA TYR A 5 25.92 -0.64 -12.25
C TYR A 5 26.76 -0.01 -13.38
N SER A 6 27.01 1.29 -13.28
CA SER A 6 28.18 1.93 -13.91
C SER A 6 28.87 2.86 -12.91
N ARG A 7 30.09 2.47 -12.54
CA ARG A 7 31.10 3.11 -11.66
C ARG A 7 30.77 4.53 -11.15
N GLY A 8 29.95 4.63 -10.10
CA GLY A 8 29.79 5.83 -9.27
C GLY A 8 28.73 6.84 -9.71
N ARG A 9 28.03 6.63 -10.83
CA ARG A 9 26.84 7.41 -11.21
C ARG A 9 25.64 6.45 -11.23
N PHE A 10 24.91 6.38 -10.14
CA PHE A 10 23.69 5.60 -10.09
C PHE A 10 22.51 6.50 -10.49
N MET A 11 21.72 6.04 -11.46
CA MET A 11 20.39 6.57 -11.70
C MET A 11 19.43 5.70 -10.90
N ILE A 12 18.81 6.27 -9.87
CA ILE A 12 17.75 5.58 -9.15
C ILE A 12 16.51 5.59 -10.05
N GLN A 13 16.17 4.44 -10.61
CA GLN A 13 14.89 4.25 -11.29
C GLN A 13 13.91 3.67 -10.27
N TYR A 14 12.88 4.43 -9.94
CA TYR A 14 11.76 3.91 -9.16
C TYR A 14 10.89 3.06 -10.08
N VAL A 15 10.58 1.85 -9.62
CA VAL A 15 9.66 0.92 -10.29
C VAL A 15 8.44 0.81 -9.41
N TYR A 16 7.34 1.36 -9.88
CA TYR A 16 6.04 1.32 -9.21
C TYR A 16 5.20 0.15 -9.74
N PRO A 17 4.13 -0.26 -9.03
CA PRO A 17 3.08 -1.05 -9.64
C PRO A 17 2.62 -0.37 -10.94
N PHE A 18 2.20 -1.16 -11.92
CA PHE A 18 1.67 -0.63 -13.16
C PHE A 18 0.54 0.35 -12.88
N SER A 19 0.56 1.47 -13.57
CA SER A 19 -0.63 2.29 -13.75
C SER A 19 -1.71 1.46 -14.45
N PHE A 20 -2.98 1.84 -14.29
CA PHE A 20 -4.07 1.12 -14.94
C PHE A 20 -3.90 1.03 -16.48
N ARG A 21 -3.27 2.04 -17.11
CA ARG A 21 -2.96 2.01 -18.54
C ARG A 21 -1.91 0.95 -18.89
N GLU A 22 -0.85 0.83 -18.10
CA GLU A 22 0.19 -0.19 -18.28
C GLU A 22 -0.39 -1.59 -18.02
N TYR A 23 -1.26 -1.73 -17.02
CA TYR A 23 -2.00 -2.96 -16.75
C TYR A 23 -2.84 -3.39 -17.96
N LEU A 24 -3.65 -2.48 -18.53
CA LEU A 24 -4.44 -2.77 -19.72
C LEU A 24 -3.56 -3.18 -20.90
N SER A 25 -2.48 -2.43 -21.14
CA SER A 25 -1.54 -2.71 -22.24
C SER A 25 -0.90 -4.09 -22.08
N SER A 26 -0.54 -4.48 -20.85
CA SER A 26 0.03 -5.79 -20.54
C SER A 26 -0.97 -6.94 -20.66
N ASN A 27 -2.27 -6.64 -20.55
CA ASN A 27 -3.36 -7.58 -20.81
C ASN A 27 -3.83 -7.56 -22.29
N GLY A 28 -3.11 -6.86 -23.17
CA GLY A 28 -3.46 -6.77 -24.60
C GLY A 28 -4.62 -5.83 -24.93
N VAL A 29 -5.10 -5.05 -23.96
CA VAL A 29 -6.20 -4.09 -24.16
C VAL A 29 -5.65 -2.72 -24.53
N GLN A 30 -5.89 -2.29 -25.76
CA GLN A 30 -5.55 -0.93 -26.22
C GLN A 30 -6.80 -0.04 -26.24
N LEU A 31 -6.69 1.14 -25.62
CA LEU A 31 -7.76 2.13 -25.58
C LEU A 31 -7.72 2.99 -26.85
N ASP A 32 -8.64 2.76 -27.79
CA ASP A 32 -8.88 3.67 -28.93
C ASP A 32 -9.69 4.92 -28.50
N LYS A 33 -9.84 5.93 -29.37
CA LYS A 33 -10.55 7.18 -29.01
C LYS A 33 -12.03 6.98 -28.62
N LEU A 34 -12.67 5.90 -29.06
CA LEU A 34 -14.09 5.59 -28.84
C LEU A 34 -14.28 4.38 -27.91
N TRP A 35 -13.25 4.00 -27.14
CA TRP A 35 -13.26 2.82 -26.27
C TRP A 35 -14.46 2.81 -25.31
N ILE A 36 -14.90 3.99 -24.86
CA ILE A 36 -16.02 4.15 -23.94
C ILE A 36 -17.37 3.71 -24.55
N TYR A 37 -17.48 3.72 -25.88
CA TYR A 37 -18.68 3.28 -26.58
C TYR A 37 -18.58 1.84 -27.08
N LYS A 38 -17.37 1.36 -27.38
CA LYS A 38 -17.12 0.05 -27.98
C LYS A 38 -16.74 -1.03 -26.97
N ASN A 39 -15.82 -0.72 -26.06
CA ASN A 39 -15.11 -1.69 -25.23
C ASN A 39 -15.32 -1.43 -23.72
N ARG A 40 -16.28 -0.58 -23.35
CA ARG A 40 -16.51 -0.16 -21.96
C ARG A 40 -16.60 -1.34 -20.99
N SER A 41 -17.40 -2.35 -21.33
CA SER A 41 -17.62 -3.50 -20.45
C SER A 41 -16.34 -4.30 -20.19
N GLU A 42 -15.48 -4.45 -21.20
CA GLU A 42 -14.18 -5.09 -21.05
C GLU A 42 -13.25 -4.26 -20.16
N VAL A 43 -13.17 -2.95 -20.39
CA VAL A 43 -12.32 -2.05 -19.59
C VAL A 43 -12.77 -2.01 -18.14
N VAL A 44 -14.10 -1.99 -17.88
CA VAL A 44 -14.65 -2.05 -16.51
C VAL A 44 -14.27 -3.37 -15.83
N ARG A 45 -14.38 -4.51 -16.52
CA ARG A 45 -13.96 -5.81 -15.95
C ARG A 45 -12.46 -5.83 -15.60
N HIS A 46 -11.62 -5.26 -16.44
CA HIS A 46 -10.19 -5.10 -16.14
C HIS A 46 -9.95 -4.16 -14.97
N PHE A 47 -10.71 -3.07 -14.88
CA PHE A 47 -10.65 -2.13 -13.77
C PHE A 47 -11.01 -2.81 -12.45
N ASP A 48 -12.09 -3.60 -12.40
CA ASP A 48 -12.49 -4.31 -11.18
C ASP A 48 -11.38 -5.25 -10.68
N THR A 49 -10.73 -5.95 -11.61
CA THR A 49 -9.60 -6.83 -11.28
C THR A 49 -8.39 -6.03 -10.77
N TYR A 50 -8.00 -4.98 -11.49
CA TYR A 50 -6.90 -4.10 -11.12
C TYR A 50 -7.15 -3.41 -9.78
N PHE A 51 -8.38 -3.00 -9.53
CA PHE A 51 -8.77 -2.31 -8.31
C PHE A 51 -8.70 -3.23 -7.08
N ARG A 52 -9.08 -4.51 -7.23
CA ARG A 52 -9.03 -5.51 -6.15
C ARG A 52 -7.63 -6.08 -5.89
N PHE A 53 -6.86 -6.32 -6.95
CA PHE A 53 -5.59 -7.03 -6.86
C PHE A 53 -4.36 -6.15 -7.12
N GLY A 54 -4.55 -4.89 -7.49
CA GLY A 54 -3.48 -3.95 -7.75
C GLY A 54 -2.79 -4.12 -9.10
N GLY A 55 -1.68 -3.39 -9.26
CA GLY A 55 -0.92 -3.26 -10.50
C GLY A 55 0.42 -3.99 -10.50
N LEU A 56 0.71 -4.85 -9.52
CA LEU A 56 1.99 -5.57 -9.47
C LEU A 56 2.14 -6.50 -10.69
N PRO A 57 3.22 -6.36 -11.51
CA PRO A 57 3.39 -7.12 -12.74
C PRO A 57 3.36 -8.64 -12.57
N GLU A 58 3.88 -9.14 -11.44
CA GLU A 58 3.92 -10.56 -11.12
C GLU A 58 2.53 -11.19 -10.97
N LEU A 59 1.49 -10.38 -10.76
CA LEU A 59 0.10 -10.85 -10.66
C LEU A 59 -0.56 -11.08 -12.02
N LEU A 60 0.09 -10.77 -13.14
CA LEU A 60 -0.50 -10.95 -14.47
C LEU A 60 -0.72 -12.43 -14.82
N VAL A 61 0.11 -13.33 -14.28
CA VAL A 61 0.09 -14.77 -14.60
C VAL A 61 -0.75 -15.62 -13.63
N ALA A 62 -1.28 -15.00 -12.57
CA ALA A 62 -2.06 -15.68 -11.52
C ALA A 62 -3.55 -15.40 -11.68
N GLU A 63 -4.40 -16.28 -11.16
CA GLU A 63 -5.87 -16.09 -11.19
C GLU A 63 -6.49 -16.12 -9.80
N GLY A 64 -7.53 -15.29 -9.58
CA GLY A 64 -8.37 -15.31 -8.39
C GLY A 64 -7.62 -15.48 -7.06
N GLN A 65 -7.76 -16.65 -6.44
CA GLN A 65 -7.14 -16.98 -5.14
C GLN A 65 -5.61 -17.00 -5.18
N GLU A 66 -5.00 -17.36 -6.31
CA GLU A 66 -3.53 -17.38 -6.46
C GLU A 66 -2.95 -15.97 -6.34
N LYS A 67 -3.63 -14.95 -6.89
CA LYS A 67 -3.23 -13.54 -6.72
C LYS A 67 -3.19 -13.15 -5.25
N ARG A 68 -4.23 -13.51 -4.49
CA ARG A 68 -4.32 -13.19 -3.05
C ARG A 68 -3.23 -13.92 -2.26
N GLN A 69 -2.95 -15.18 -2.55
CA GLN A 69 -1.87 -15.94 -1.90
C GLN A 69 -0.50 -15.35 -2.21
N TRP A 70 -0.26 -14.95 -3.45
CA TRP A 70 0.97 -14.30 -3.86
C TRP A 70 1.17 -12.95 -3.14
N LEU A 71 0.13 -12.11 -3.12
CA LEU A 71 0.12 -10.83 -2.39
C LEU A 71 0.39 -11.04 -0.89
N SER A 72 -0.24 -12.04 -0.27
CA SER A 72 -0.02 -12.39 1.13
C SER A 72 1.42 -12.83 1.38
N SER A 73 2.00 -13.61 0.47
CA SER A 73 3.38 -14.07 0.54
C SER A 73 4.37 -12.92 0.41
N LEU A 74 4.13 -12.00 -0.55
CA LEU A 74 4.90 -10.77 -0.69
C LEU A 74 4.83 -9.92 0.57
N PHE A 75 3.62 -9.65 1.08
CA PHE A 75 3.44 -8.87 2.30
C PHE A 75 4.16 -9.51 3.49
N ASN A 76 4.05 -10.83 3.68
CA ASN A 76 4.74 -11.53 4.77
C ASN A 76 6.26 -11.41 4.66
N LYS A 77 6.81 -11.50 3.43
CA LYS A 77 8.25 -11.34 3.20
C LYS A 77 8.73 -9.95 3.61
N ILE A 78 8.02 -8.90 3.19
CA ILE A 78 8.35 -7.51 3.56
C ILE A 78 8.14 -7.32 5.06
N PHE A 79 7.04 -7.81 5.63
CA PHE A 79 6.72 -7.67 7.04
C PHE A 79 7.77 -8.32 7.94
N PHE A 80 8.11 -9.58 7.73
CA PHE A 80 9.06 -10.28 8.60
C PHE A 80 10.52 -9.92 8.30
N GLY A 81 10.88 -9.78 7.02
CA GLY A 81 12.25 -9.47 6.63
C GLY A 81 12.57 -7.98 6.73
N ASP A 82 11.82 -7.16 5.98
CA ASP A 82 12.14 -5.75 5.80
C ASP A 82 11.62 -4.84 6.92
N LEU A 83 10.66 -5.29 7.74
CA LEU A 83 10.22 -4.56 8.93
C LEU A 83 10.76 -5.20 10.21
N VAL A 84 10.27 -6.40 10.56
CA VAL A 84 10.54 -7.00 11.88
C VAL A 84 12.02 -7.28 12.10
N ALA A 85 12.68 -7.95 11.16
CA ALA A 85 14.10 -8.26 11.29
C ALA A 85 14.97 -7.00 11.12
N ARG A 86 14.72 -6.20 10.08
CA ARG A 86 15.52 -4.98 9.78
C ARG A 86 15.55 -3.98 10.93
N TYR A 87 14.39 -3.68 11.51
CA TYR A 87 14.26 -2.68 12.60
C TYR A 87 14.20 -3.32 13.99
N SER A 88 14.47 -4.63 14.10
CA SER A 88 14.46 -5.38 15.38
C SER A 88 13.17 -5.17 16.20
N ILE A 89 12.02 -5.20 15.50
CA ILE A 89 10.72 -4.86 16.09
C ILE A 89 10.30 -5.95 17.07
N ARG A 90 10.28 -5.61 18.36
CA ARG A 90 9.93 -6.55 19.44
C ARG A 90 8.43 -6.81 19.57
N ASN A 91 7.60 -5.85 19.15
CA ASN A 91 6.14 -5.94 19.25
C ASN A 91 5.53 -5.88 17.85
N ASP A 92 5.69 -6.97 17.10
CA ASP A 92 5.17 -7.12 15.73
C ASP A 92 3.63 -7.16 15.71
N MET A 93 2.99 -7.61 16.79
CA MET A 93 1.54 -7.55 16.95
C MET A 93 1.03 -6.11 16.88
N ALA A 94 1.67 -5.17 17.60
CA ALA A 94 1.29 -3.76 17.55
C ALA A 94 1.44 -3.17 16.14
N LEU A 95 2.50 -3.56 15.41
CA LEU A 95 2.68 -3.14 14.02
C LEU A 95 1.59 -3.72 13.11
N LYS A 96 1.24 -5.00 13.24
CA LYS A 96 0.13 -5.63 12.49
C LYS A 96 -1.19 -4.92 12.74
N VAL A 97 -1.47 -4.56 13.99
CA VAL A 97 -2.68 -3.80 14.37
C VAL A 97 -2.66 -2.41 13.73
N LEU A 98 -1.52 -1.71 13.78
CA LEU A 98 -1.36 -0.41 13.13
C LEU A 98 -1.68 -0.48 11.64
N ILE A 99 -1.08 -1.43 10.90
CA ILE A 99 -1.31 -1.62 9.45
C ILE A 99 -2.80 -1.84 9.16
N ARG A 100 -3.48 -2.68 9.93
CA ARG A 100 -4.93 -2.92 9.78
C ARG A 100 -5.75 -1.66 10.05
N LYS A 101 -5.40 -0.90 11.09
CA LYS A 101 -6.09 0.36 11.41
C LYS A 101 -5.91 1.40 10.30
N LEU A 102 -4.72 1.49 9.72
CA LEU A 102 -4.47 2.36 8.58
C LEU A 102 -5.26 1.93 7.33
N ALA A 103 -5.40 0.62 7.09
CA ALA A 103 -6.25 0.09 6.02
C ALA A 103 -7.73 0.47 6.22
N GLU A 104 -8.26 0.32 7.43
CA GLU A 104 -9.64 0.71 7.78
C GLU A 104 -9.87 2.23 7.64
N SER A 105 -8.85 3.05 7.92
CA SER A 105 -8.94 4.51 7.89
C SER A 105 -8.30 5.15 6.64
N VAL A 106 -8.05 4.41 5.57
CA VAL A 106 -7.26 4.88 4.40
C VAL A 106 -7.80 6.18 3.79
N LYS A 107 -9.13 6.41 3.88
CA LYS A 107 -9.81 7.60 3.33
C LYS A 107 -9.75 8.82 4.26
N GLN A 108 -9.26 8.68 5.50
CA GLN A 108 -9.33 9.69 6.55
C GLN A 108 -7.95 10.01 7.15
N PRO A 109 -7.68 11.27 7.51
CA PRO A 109 -6.44 11.61 8.20
C PRO A 109 -6.45 11.02 9.61
N SER A 110 -5.28 10.62 10.10
CA SER A 110 -5.10 10.10 11.45
C SER A 110 -3.90 10.73 12.13
N SER A 111 -4.11 11.18 13.36
CA SER A 111 -3.02 11.74 14.17
C SER A 111 -2.19 10.65 14.85
N PHE A 112 -0.92 10.91 15.09
CA PHE A 112 -0.04 9.95 15.79
C PHE A 112 -0.60 9.53 17.15
N THR A 113 -1.13 10.48 17.93
CA THR A 113 -1.73 10.21 19.24
C THR A 113 -2.98 9.32 19.11
N ARG A 114 -3.82 9.56 18.11
CA ARG A 114 -5.01 8.72 17.86
C ARG A 114 -4.59 7.29 17.53
N LEU A 115 -3.60 7.12 16.66
CA LEU A 115 -3.06 5.80 16.30
C LEU A 115 -2.45 5.09 17.51
N ALA A 116 -1.67 5.79 18.34
CA ALA A 116 -1.07 5.22 19.56
C ALA A 116 -2.14 4.71 20.54
N ASN A 117 -3.21 5.48 20.75
CA ASN A 117 -4.33 5.08 21.59
C ASN A 117 -5.09 3.89 21.01
N LEU A 118 -5.34 3.87 19.71
CA LEU A 118 -6.04 2.77 19.04
C LEU A 118 -5.24 1.47 19.12
N VAL A 119 -3.94 1.50 18.85
CA VAL A 119 -3.09 0.31 18.93
C VAL A 119 -2.91 -0.13 20.39
N SER A 120 -2.83 0.81 21.34
CA SER A 120 -2.74 0.46 22.76
C SER A 120 -3.97 -0.30 23.28
N SER A 121 -5.14 -0.12 22.65
CA SER A 121 -6.36 -0.82 23.04
C SER A 121 -6.31 -2.34 22.82
N THR A 122 -5.33 -2.84 22.06
CA THR A 122 -5.16 -4.28 21.79
C THR A 122 -4.30 -5.01 22.82
N GLY A 123 -4.03 -4.40 23.98
CA GLY A 123 -3.53 -5.08 25.17
C GLY A 123 -2.14 -4.68 25.67
N LYS A 124 -1.36 -3.90 24.91
CA LYS A 124 -0.07 -3.36 25.37
C LYS A 124 0.03 -1.88 25.05
N LYS A 125 0.40 -1.07 26.04
CA LYS A 125 0.61 0.37 25.87
C LYS A 125 1.70 0.63 24.83
N ILE A 126 1.38 1.44 23.84
CA ILE A 126 2.26 1.92 22.77
C ILE A 126 2.40 3.44 22.90
N THR A 127 3.62 3.95 22.72
CA THR A 127 3.87 5.40 22.75
C THR A 127 3.67 6.02 21.37
N THR A 128 3.43 7.33 21.33
CA THR A 128 3.39 8.09 20.08
C THR A 128 4.69 7.94 19.29
N ASP A 129 5.84 7.95 19.96
CA ASP A 129 7.15 7.78 19.32
C ASP A 129 7.25 6.42 18.59
N THR A 130 6.77 5.34 19.22
CA THR A 130 6.75 4.01 18.58
C THR A 130 5.89 4.00 17.32
N ILE A 131 4.76 4.72 17.33
CA ILE A 131 3.89 4.85 16.15
C ILE A 131 4.60 5.63 15.04
N ILE A 132 5.28 6.73 15.39
CA ILE A 132 6.03 7.53 14.42
C ILE A 132 7.12 6.67 13.77
N ASP A 133 7.88 5.93 14.57
CA ASP A 133 8.89 4.98 14.07
C ASP A 133 8.27 3.95 13.12
N TYR A 134 7.18 3.30 13.53
CA TYR A 134 6.50 2.31 12.70
C TYR A 134 5.97 2.89 11.38
N LEU A 135 5.44 4.11 11.39
CA LEU A 135 4.98 4.78 10.17
C LEU A 135 6.16 5.08 9.24
N ASN A 136 7.29 5.57 9.78
CA ASN A 136 8.50 5.78 9.00
C ASN A 136 9.01 4.48 8.37
N TYR A 137 9.00 3.37 9.13
CA TYR A 137 9.42 2.06 8.60
C TYR A 137 8.50 1.56 7.47
N LEU A 138 7.19 1.83 7.56
CA LEU A 138 6.23 1.48 6.51
C LEU A 138 6.44 2.30 5.22
N GLU A 139 6.84 3.58 5.36
CA GLU A 139 7.23 4.42 4.22
C GLU A 139 8.56 3.97 3.62
N ASP A 140 9.58 3.69 4.45
CA ASP A 140 10.90 3.22 4.03
C ASP A 140 10.85 1.87 3.28
N THR A 141 9.87 1.02 3.60
CA THR A 141 9.64 -0.27 2.94
C THR A 141 8.72 -0.18 1.72
N TRP A 142 8.26 1.02 1.36
CA TRP A 142 7.40 1.27 0.20
C TRP A 142 6.09 0.47 0.24
N ILE A 143 5.61 0.10 1.43
CA ILE A 143 4.27 -0.45 1.59
C ILE A 143 3.25 0.68 1.59
N MET A 144 3.62 1.82 2.18
CA MET A 144 2.73 2.97 2.35
C MET A 144 3.42 4.29 2.03
N PHE A 145 2.61 5.32 1.84
CA PHE A 145 3.03 6.71 1.79
C PHE A 145 2.00 7.58 2.52
N SER A 146 2.44 8.73 3.03
CA SER A 146 1.55 9.69 3.66
C SER A 146 1.33 10.94 2.82
N LEU A 147 0.14 11.53 2.94
CA LEU A 147 -0.22 12.81 2.36
C LEU A 147 -0.57 13.80 3.46
N GLU A 148 0.03 14.98 3.39
CA GLU A 148 -0.19 16.08 4.32
C GLU A 148 -1.36 16.97 3.85
N ASN A 149 -2.08 17.56 4.80
CA ASN A 149 -3.05 18.60 4.46
C ASN A 149 -2.32 19.92 4.18
N TYR A 150 -2.14 20.27 2.90
CA TYR A 150 -1.42 21.49 2.51
C TYR A 150 -1.98 22.79 3.10
N ALA A 151 -3.27 22.85 3.42
CA ALA A 151 -3.91 24.04 4.00
C ALA A 151 -3.75 24.16 5.53
N SER A 152 -3.29 23.10 6.21
CA SER A 152 -3.16 23.07 7.66
C SER A 152 -1.95 23.86 8.19
N LYS A 153 -1.97 24.17 9.49
CA LYS A 153 -0.79 24.70 10.21
C LYS A 153 0.31 23.62 10.28
N LEU A 154 1.57 24.03 10.38
CA LEU A 154 2.73 23.13 10.34
C LEU A 154 2.63 21.95 11.31
N ALA A 155 2.24 22.19 12.56
CA ALA A 155 2.12 21.11 13.56
C ALA A 155 1.07 20.05 13.15
N ASP A 156 -0.06 20.48 12.58
CA ASP A 156 -1.12 19.58 12.11
C ASP A 156 -0.71 18.87 10.81
N LYS A 157 -0.02 19.56 9.88
CA LYS A 157 0.56 18.97 8.66
C LYS A 157 1.45 17.75 8.95
N VAL A 158 2.29 17.87 9.98
CA VAL A 158 3.23 16.82 10.35
C VAL A 158 2.52 15.72 11.15
N SER A 159 1.66 16.09 12.10
CA SER A 159 1.10 15.13 13.06
C SER A 159 -0.17 14.42 12.60
N ASN A 160 -0.86 14.93 11.59
CA ASN A 160 -2.16 14.45 11.13
C ASN A 160 -2.17 14.30 9.60
N LYS A 161 -1.85 13.10 9.14
CA LYS A 161 -1.69 12.78 7.72
C LYS A 161 -2.69 11.72 7.28
N LYS A 162 -2.96 11.66 5.98
CA LYS A 162 -3.63 10.51 5.36
C LYS A 162 -2.57 9.49 4.97
N TYR A 163 -2.81 8.22 5.22
CA TYR A 163 -1.87 7.14 4.90
C TYR A 163 -2.49 6.23 3.86
N TYR A 164 -1.77 6.00 2.76
CA TYR A 164 -2.21 5.19 1.64
C TYR A 164 -1.26 4.05 1.40
N PHE A 165 -1.79 2.90 0.97
CA PHE A 165 -0.97 1.80 0.49
C PHE A 165 -0.47 2.12 -0.92
N MET A 166 0.75 1.69 -1.22
CA MET A 166 1.34 1.87 -2.54
C MET A 166 0.61 1.10 -3.65
N ASP A 167 -0.11 0.03 -3.28
CA ASP A 167 -0.85 -0.82 -4.20
C ASP A 167 -2.16 -1.32 -3.56
N ASN A 168 -3.26 -1.29 -4.32
CA ASN A 168 -4.57 -1.71 -3.82
C ASN A 168 -4.66 -3.20 -3.51
N GLY A 169 -3.85 -4.04 -4.17
CA GLY A 169 -3.76 -5.46 -3.88
C GLY A 169 -3.23 -5.73 -2.47
N ILE A 170 -2.27 -4.93 -1.99
CA ILE A 170 -1.80 -5.02 -0.61
C ILE A 170 -2.87 -4.53 0.36
N LEU A 171 -3.54 -3.41 0.06
CA LEU A 171 -4.64 -2.90 0.87
C LEU A 171 -5.77 -3.94 1.01
N SER A 172 -6.15 -4.61 -0.07
CA SER A 172 -7.25 -5.60 -0.09
C SER A 172 -6.96 -6.86 0.73
N LEU A 173 -5.72 -7.08 1.18
CA LEU A 173 -5.40 -8.13 2.15
C LEU A 173 -6.04 -7.86 3.53
N PHE A 174 -6.27 -6.59 3.87
CA PHE A 174 -6.70 -6.17 5.21
C PHE A 174 -8.17 -5.76 5.31
N LEU A 175 -8.86 -5.59 4.18
CA LEU A 175 -10.26 -5.20 4.14
C LEU A 175 -11.16 -6.44 4.35
N MET A 176 -12.20 -6.29 5.19
CA MET A 176 -13.20 -7.36 5.39
C MET A 176 -14.10 -7.54 4.17
N ASP A 177 -14.44 -6.43 3.50
CA ASP A 177 -15.15 -6.39 2.22
C ASP A 177 -14.51 -5.34 1.31
N PRO A 178 -13.74 -5.76 0.28
CA PRO A 178 -13.12 -4.84 -0.66
C PRO A 178 -14.11 -3.95 -1.41
N GLU A 179 -15.35 -4.39 -1.63
CA GLU A 179 -16.34 -3.68 -2.47
C GLU A 179 -16.89 -2.42 -1.83
N THR A 180 -17.01 -2.41 -0.50
CA THR A 180 -17.55 -1.28 0.26
C THR A 180 -16.45 -0.35 0.80
N SER A 181 -15.20 -0.83 0.82
CA SER A 181 -14.11 -0.17 1.52
C SER A 181 -13.12 0.53 0.59
N LEU A 182 -12.92 0.03 -0.64
CA LEU A 182 -12.07 0.66 -1.65
C LEU A 182 -12.77 1.84 -2.33
#